data_AF-A0AAV0GGU0-F1
#
_entry.id   AF-A0AAV0GGU0-F1
#
_cell.length_a   1.000
_cell.length_b   1.000
_cell.length_c   1.000
_cell.angle_alpha   90.00
_cell.angle_beta   90.00
_cell.angle_gamma   90.00
#
_symmetry.space_group_name_H-M   'P 1'
#
loop_
_entity.id
_entity.type
_entity.pdbx_description
1 polymer ?
#
loop_
_entity_poly.entity_id
_entity_poly.type
_entity_poly.pdbx_seq_one_letter_code
_entity_poly.pdbx_strand_id
1 'polypeptide(L)'
;MSEAPAAADVLLSRRVQEMVINGEEPSGPYICRGGEEEEEEEEPCSNTSDIPTIDLSSFLNHGETDQTEELDKLRSALSSWGLFQAVGHGMCTSFLDKVLQVSRGFFQQPMEEKMKYAKGLKDFEGYGADPPPQEGQPLDWSDRLYLNVHPQDMRNYSFWPKNPESFREVLEEYTEKIKTVTELTSKAMARSLNLEESCLHRQFGERSQLSARFNYYSPCQRPDLVLGLKPHSDGSGYTVIIQDEAGLQVLKNDKWFTVPKNPHAILVIMGDQMEIMSNGIFKSPVHRVLSSSESDRISVAVFYTPEIGTEIGPEKGLFFNDEERRVYKRVKDYADLHWENFQSGKGMRALLHIAHV
;
A
#
# COMPACT_ATOMS: atom_id res chain seq x y z
N MET A 1 31.49 -5.63 -23.00
CA MET A 1 30.70 -6.83 -23.31
C MET A 1 29.36 -6.64 -22.60
N SER A 2 28.27 -6.41 -23.31
CA SER A 2 26.95 -6.37 -22.66
C SER A 2 26.54 -7.79 -22.34
N GLU A 3 26.36 -8.11 -21.06
CA GLU A 3 25.69 -9.34 -20.65
C GLU A 3 24.28 -9.38 -21.24
N ALA A 4 23.83 -10.57 -21.62
CA ALA A 4 22.44 -10.75 -22.04
C ALA A 4 21.51 -10.44 -20.85
N PRO A 5 20.39 -9.74 -21.05
CA PRO A 5 19.47 -9.41 -19.97
C PRO A 5 18.88 -10.68 -19.35
N ALA A 6 18.66 -10.67 -18.03
CA ALA A 6 18.05 -11.80 -17.33
C ALA A 6 16.61 -12.02 -17.83
N ALA A 7 16.07 -13.24 -17.70
CA ALA A 7 14.71 -13.54 -18.13
C ALA A 7 13.65 -12.63 -17.48
N ALA A 8 13.85 -12.28 -16.20
CA ALA A 8 13.01 -11.33 -15.49
C ALA A 8 13.07 -9.92 -16.10
N ASP A 9 14.26 -9.44 -16.49
CA ASP A 9 14.42 -8.12 -17.12
C ASP A 9 13.68 -8.05 -18.47
N VAL A 10 13.75 -9.13 -19.26
CA VAL A 10 13.02 -9.23 -20.53
C VAL A 10 11.52 -9.19 -20.28
N LEU A 11 11.00 -9.92 -19.29
CA LEU A 11 9.58 -9.93 -18.98
C LEU A 11 9.09 -8.60 -18.40
N LEU A 12 9.86 -7.95 -17.54
CA LEU A 12 9.54 -6.64 -16.96
C LEU A 12 9.66 -5.50 -17.97
N SER A 13 10.39 -5.71 -19.08
CA SER A 13 10.36 -4.79 -20.21
C SER A 13 9.02 -4.85 -20.97
N ARG A 14 8.30 -5.96 -20.86
CA ARG A 14 6.94 -6.15 -21.39
C ARG A 14 5.91 -5.76 -20.32
N ARG A 15 4.68 -5.44 -20.74
CA ARG A 15 3.59 -5.08 -19.82
C ARG A 15 2.61 -6.22 -19.71
N VAL A 16 2.10 -6.49 -18.50
CA VAL A 16 1.17 -7.60 -18.27
C VAL A 16 -0.07 -7.44 -19.13
N GLN A 17 -0.58 -6.21 -19.24
CA GLN A 17 -1.72 -5.89 -20.10
C GLN A 17 -1.42 -6.15 -21.57
N GLU A 18 -0.18 -5.97 -22.04
CA GLU A 18 0.22 -6.32 -23.42
C GLU A 18 0.22 -7.84 -23.62
N MET A 19 0.77 -8.57 -22.67
CA MET A 19 0.76 -10.05 -22.68
C MET A 19 -0.67 -10.58 -22.75
N VAL A 20 -1.57 -10.03 -21.93
CA VAL A 20 -2.99 -10.42 -21.91
C VAL A 20 -3.69 -10.09 -23.23
N ILE A 21 -3.44 -8.91 -23.82
CA ILE A 21 -3.99 -8.54 -25.13
C ILE A 21 -3.54 -9.52 -26.23
N ASN A 22 -2.30 -10.01 -26.14
CA ASN A 22 -1.74 -10.97 -27.09
C ASN A 22 -2.18 -12.43 -26.82
N GLY A 23 -2.99 -12.67 -25.78
CA GLY A 23 -3.47 -14.00 -25.41
C GLY A 23 -2.41 -14.89 -24.77
N GLU A 24 -1.38 -14.30 -24.16
CA GLU A 24 -0.31 -15.06 -23.50
C GLU A 24 -0.75 -15.56 -22.12
N GLU A 25 -0.39 -16.81 -21.82
CA GLU A 25 -0.53 -17.36 -20.48
C GLU A 25 0.62 -16.89 -19.55
N PRO A 26 0.42 -16.91 -18.22
CA PRO A 26 1.49 -16.63 -17.28
C PRO A 26 2.71 -17.53 -17.49
N SER A 27 3.87 -16.89 -17.67
CA SER A 27 5.15 -17.60 -17.76
C SER A 27 5.73 -17.92 -16.39
N GLY A 28 6.72 -18.83 -16.32
CA GLY A 28 7.33 -19.32 -15.08
C GLY A 28 7.63 -18.25 -14.02
N PRO A 29 8.23 -17.10 -14.36
CA PRO A 29 8.51 -16.05 -13.38
C PRO A 29 7.27 -15.43 -12.73
N TYR A 30 6.07 -15.55 -13.29
CA TYR A 30 4.83 -15.09 -12.66
C TYR A 30 4.14 -16.18 -11.82
N ILE A 31 4.48 -17.45 -12.04
CA ILE A 31 3.86 -18.58 -11.35
C ILE A 31 4.38 -18.60 -9.92
N CYS A 32 3.50 -18.37 -8.97
CA CYS A 32 3.79 -18.32 -7.54
C CYS A 32 2.92 -19.26 -6.71
N ARG A 33 2.05 -20.02 -7.37
CA ARG A 33 1.06 -20.93 -6.79
C ARG A 33 0.94 -22.17 -7.67
N GLY A 34 0.82 -23.35 -7.08
CA GLY A 34 0.60 -24.61 -7.82
C GLY A 34 1.69 -25.69 -7.66
N GLY A 35 2.32 -25.80 -6.50
CA GLY A 35 3.06 -27.01 -6.10
C GLY A 35 2.19 -27.97 -5.28
N GLU A 36 2.50 -29.27 -5.32
CA GLU A 36 1.81 -30.35 -4.58
C GLU A 36 1.75 -30.14 -3.05
N GLU A 37 2.48 -29.15 -2.50
CA GLU A 37 2.51 -28.80 -1.08
C GLU A 37 1.48 -27.71 -0.67
N GLU A 38 0.81 -27.04 -1.62
CA GLU A 38 -0.21 -26.00 -1.33
C GLU A 38 -1.67 -26.47 -1.53
N GLU A 39 -1.88 -27.73 -1.97
CA GLU A 39 -3.22 -28.29 -2.17
C GLU A 39 -3.93 -28.64 -0.84
N GLU A 40 -3.20 -28.73 0.27
CA GLU A 40 -3.77 -28.87 1.61
C GLU A 40 -3.90 -27.48 2.25
N GLU A 41 -5.00 -26.76 1.98
CA GLU A 41 -5.70 -25.80 2.90
C GLU A 41 -6.37 -24.56 2.26
N GLU A 42 -6.26 -24.28 0.95
CA GLU A 42 -7.02 -23.15 0.37
C GLU A 42 -8.44 -23.57 -0.05
N GLU A 43 -9.35 -23.72 0.93
CA GLU A 43 -10.79 -23.54 0.64
C GLU A 43 -10.96 -22.18 -0.06
N PRO A 44 -11.84 -22.05 -1.07
CA PRO A 44 -12.07 -20.78 -1.75
C PRO A 44 -12.50 -19.76 -0.70
N CYS A 45 -11.58 -18.89 -0.30
CA CYS A 45 -11.73 -18.08 0.89
C CYS A 45 -12.76 -16.96 0.61
N SER A 46 -14.03 -17.36 0.74
CA SER A 46 -15.22 -16.52 0.83
C SER A 46 -15.37 -15.88 2.21
N ASN A 47 -14.34 -15.97 3.06
CA ASN A 47 -14.27 -15.28 4.33
C ASN A 47 -14.19 -13.77 4.07
N THR A 48 -15.35 -13.16 3.92
CA THR A 48 -15.52 -11.71 4.01
C THR A 48 -15.09 -11.30 5.40
N SER A 49 -14.13 -10.39 5.50
CA SER A 49 -13.69 -9.90 6.80
C SER A 49 -14.63 -8.84 7.34
N ASP A 50 -14.92 -8.94 8.64
CA ASP A 50 -15.47 -7.84 9.43
C ASP A 50 -14.34 -6.82 9.72
N ILE A 51 -13.78 -6.22 8.66
CA ILE A 51 -12.80 -5.15 8.81
C ILE A 51 -13.48 -3.98 9.50
N PRO A 52 -12.93 -3.47 10.62
CA PRO A 52 -13.53 -2.38 11.35
C PRO A 52 -13.70 -1.13 10.47
N THR A 53 -14.85 -0.49 10.56
CA THR A 53 -15.09 0.84 9.99
C THR A 53 -14.85 1.90 11.06
N ILE A 54 -14.07 2.95 10.76
CA ILE A 54 -13.83 4.09 11.66
C ILE A 54 -14.38 5.36 11.01
N ASP A 55 -15.19 6.11 11.75
CA ASP A 55 -15.68 7.43 11.33
C ASP A 55 -14.70 8.53 11.74
N LEU A 56 -13.96 9.06 10.75
CA LEU A 56 -12.99 10.12 11.00
C LEU A 56 -13.64 11.45 11.38
N SER A 57 -14.92 11.66 11.05
CA SER A 57 -15.63 12.90 11.40
C SER A 57 -15.88 13.00 12.92
N SER A 58 -15.94 11.87 13.62
CA SER A 58 -16.01 11.80 15.08
C SER A 58 -14.80 12.43 15.78
N PHE A 59 -13.64 12.47 15.11
CA PHE A 59 -12.43 13.11 15.64
C PHE A 59 -12.39 14.62 15.45
N LEU A 60 -13.27 15.18 14.61
CA LEU A 60 -13.39 16.62 14.36
C LEU A 60 -14.37 17.32 15.30
N ASN A 61 -15.30 16.56 15.90
CA ASN A 61 -16.33 17.08 16.79
C ASN A 61 -15.88 17.15 18.25
N HIS A 62 -16.39 18.13 19.01
CA HIS A 62 -16.06 18.36 20.43
C HIS A 62 -16.94 17.58 21.43
N GLY A 63 -17.66 16.54 21.00
CA GLY A 63 -18.44 15.69 21.90
C GLY A 63 -17.55 14.66 22.59
N GLU A 64 -17.36 14.76 23.91
CA GLU A 64 -16.40 13.93 24.66
C GLU A 64 -16.71 12.42 24.64
N THR A 65 -17.99 12.04 24.68
CA THR A 65 -18.40 10.62 24.75
C THR A 65 -18.22 9.88 23.43
N ASP A 66 -18.79 10.38 22.33
CA ASP A 66 -18.72 9.76 20.99
C ASP A 66 -17.28 9.66 20.49
N GLN A 67 -16.44 10.62 20.87
CA GLN A 67 -15.02 10.63 20.52
C GLN A 67 -14.24 9.55 21.27
N THR A 68 -14.57 9.25 22.52
CA THR A 68 -13.88 8.22 23.31
C THR A 68 -14.15 6.82 22.75
N GLU A 69 -15.41 6.51 22.44
CA GLU A 69 -15.77 5.21 21.86
C GLU A 69 -15.09 4.96 20.50
N GLU A 70 -15.05 5.98 19.64
CA GLU A 70 -14.42 5.83 18.32
C GLU A 70 -12.88 5.75 18.42
N LEU A 71 -12.26 6.38 19.42
CA LEU A 71 -10.83 6.23 19.72
C LEU A 71 -10.48 4.82 20.19
N ASP A 72 -11.29 4.22 21.06
CA ASP A 72 -11.10 2.84 21.53
C ASP A 72 -11.27 1.84 20.38
N LYS A 73 -12.26 2.08 19.53
CA LYS A 73 -12.49 1.30 18.31
C LYS A 73 -11.33 1.40 17.33
N LEU A 74 -10.79 2.60 17.11
CA LEU A 74 -9.60 2.84 16.29
C LEU A 74 -8.40 2.05 16.84
N ARG A 75 -8.13 2.18 18.14
CA ARG A 75 -7.05 1.42 18.79
C ARG A 75 -7.22 -0.07 18.61
N SER A 76 -8.41 -0.60 18.86
CA SER A 76 -8.71 -2.02 18.70
C SER A 76 -8.52 -2.49 17.24
N ALA A 77 -8.98 -1.71 16.27
CA ALA A 77 -8.82 -2.01 14.86
C ALA A 77 -7.34 -2.08 14.47
N LEU A 78 -6.54 -1.09 14.87
CA LEU A 78 -5.12 -1.02 14.55
C LEU A 78 -4.28 -2.06 15.30
N SER A 79 -4.63 -2.41 16.53
CA SER A 79 -3.93 -3.44 17.32
C SER A 79 -4.29 -4.87 16.91
N SER A 80 -5.49 -5.10 16.37
CA SER A 80 -5.95 -6.44 15.97
C SER A 80 -5.79 -6.73 14.48
N TRP A 81 -6.09 -5.75 13.64
CA TRP A 81 -6.07 -5.89 12.18
C TRP A 81 -4.93 -5.12 11.53
N GLY A 82 -4.48 -4.02 12.13
CA GLY A 82 -3.50 -3.14 11.49
C GLY A 82 -4.07 -2.31 10.32
N LEU A 83 -5.39 -2.35 10.14
CA LEU A 83 -6.09 -1.66 9.07
C LEU A 83 -7.55 -1.41 9.45
N PHE A 84 -8.18 -0.46 8.76
CA PHE A 84 -9.60 -0.15 8.91
C PHE A 84 -10.16 0.53 7.65
N GLN A 85 -11.48 0.47 7.48
CA GLN A 85 -12.19 1.28 6.49
C GLN A 85 -12.56 2.63 7.11
N ALA A 86 -12.00 3.72 6.61
CA ALA A 86 -12.33 5.06 7.08
C ALA A 86 -13.57 5.58 6.34
N VAL A 87 -14.58 6.03 7.08
CA VAL A 87 -15.72 6.84 6.60
C VAL A 87 -15.62 8.24 7.20
N GLY A 88 -16.47 9.18 6.78
CA GLY A 88 -16.42 10.55 7.29
C GLY A 88 -15.11 11.29 7.00
N HIS A 89 -14.31 10.78 6.06
CA HIS A 89 -12.97 11.26 5.71
C HIS A 89 -12.95 12.56 4.88
N GLY A 90 -14.08 13.24 4.73
CA GLY A 90 -14.16 14.55 4.05
C GLY A 90 -14.03 14.54 2.52
N MET A 91 -14.09 13.37 1.88
CA MET A 91 -14.13 13.25 0.42
C MET A 91 -15.46 12.66 -0.01
N CYS A 92 -16.15 13.28 -0.95
CA CYS A 92 -17.39 12.72 -1.49
C CYS A 92 -17.11 11.51 -2.37
N THR A 93 -18.05 10.56 -2.41
CA THR A 93 -17.94 9.36 -3.27
C THR A 93 -17.70 9.73 -4.74
N SER A 94 -18.37 10.77 -5.26
CA SER A 94 -18.16 11.22 -6.65
C SER A 94 -16.73 11.70 -6.94
N PHE A 95 -16.02 12.22 -5.93
CA PHE A 95 -14.61 12.58 -6.07
C PHE A 95 -13.72 11.33 -6.09
N LEU A 96 -13.97 10.35 -5.20
CA LEU A 96 -13.24 9.07 -5.23
C LEU A 96 -13.45 8.33 -6.56
N ASP A 97 -14.67 8.33 -7.08
CA ASP A 97 -15.01 7.81 -8.40
C ASP A 97 -14.23 8.53 -9.50
N LYS A 98 -14.08 9.86 -9.42
CA LYS A 98 -13.28 10.65 -10.36
C LYS A 98 -11.79 10.24 -10.30
N VAL A 99 -11.24 9.98 -9.12
CA VAL A 99 -9.84 9.48 -8.97
C VAL A 99 -9.69 8.12 -9.66
N LEU A 100 -10.60 7.18 -9.41
CA LEU A 100 -10.58 5.87 -10.07
C LEU A 100 -10.80 5.99 -11.59
N GLN A 101 -11.67 6.90 -12.03
CA GLN A 101 -11.95 7.14 -13.44
C GLN A 101 -10.73 7.69 -14.19
N VAL A 102 -10.02 8.69 -13.64
CA VAL A 102 -8.81 9.21 -14.31
C VAL A 102 -7.70 8.16 -14.36
N SER A 103 -7.60 7.34 -13.32
CA SER A 103 -6.69 6.20 -13.26
C SER A 103 -7.00 5.18 -14.35
N ARG A 104 -8.29 4.81 -14.50
CA ARG A 104 -8.77 3.91 -15.55
C ARG A 104 -8.55 4.47 -16.94
N GLY A 105 -8.84 5.76 -17.14
CA GLY A 105 -8.58 6.47 -18.38
C GLY A 105 -7.10 6.46 -18.76
N PHE A 106 -6.17 6.46 -17.80
CA PHE A 106 -4.76 6.24 -18.07
C PHE A 106 -4.49 4.84 -18.62
N PHE A 107 -4.90 3.78 -17.92
CA PHE A 107 -4.59 2.40 -18.31
C PHE A 107 -5.32 1.93 -19.59
N GLN A 108 -6.46 2.54 -19.94
CA GLN A 108 -7.20 2.24 -21.16
C GLN A 108 -6.62 2.89 -22.43
N GLN A 109 -5.62 3.77 -22.30
CA GLN A 109 -4.94 4.32 -23.47
C GLN A 109 -4.13 3.24 -24.22
N PRO A 110 -3.85 3.46 -25.52
CA PRO A 110 -2.92 2.64 -26.29
C PRO A 110 -1.58 2.49 -25.58
N MET A 111 -0.91 1.35 -25.76
CA MET A 111 0.38 1.09 -25.11
C MET A 111 1.42 2.19 -25.43
N GLU A 112 1.44 2.64 -26.69
CA GLU A 112 2.30 3.74 -27.16
C GLU A 112 2.15 5.03 -26.34
N GLU A 113 0.92 5.36 -25.93
CA GLU A 113 0.64 6.54 -25.10
C GLU A 113 1.10 6.36 -23.66
N LYS A 114 0.88 5.17 -23.09
CA LYS A 114 1.33 4.86 -21.71
C LYS A 114 2.85 4.78 -21.61
N MET A 115 3.52 4.26 -22.64
CA MET A 115 4.97 4.13 -22.68
C MET A 115 5.71 5.48 -22.73
N LYS A 116 5.03 6.59 -23.03
CA LYS A 116 5.60 7.94 -22.89
C LYS A 116 5.99 8.28 -21.45
N TYR A 117 5.40 7.58 -20.48
CA TYR A 117 5.67 7.74 -19.05
C TYR A 117 6.50 6.58 -18.50
N ALA A 118 7.07 5.73 -19.35
CA ALA A 118 7.79 4.54 -18.92
C ALA A 118 9.01 4.89 -18.07
N LYS A 119 9.22 4.09 -17.03
CA LYS A 119 10.41 4.17 -16.17
C LYS A 119 11.49 3.20 -16.61
N GLY A 120 12.74 3.42 -16.19
CA GLY A 120 13.79 2.42 -16.31
C GLY A 120 13.52 1.21 -15.42
N LEU A 121 14.17 0.08 -15.70
CA LEU A 121 13.96 -1.18 -14.96
C LEU A 121 14.30 -1.05 -13.46
N LYS A 122 15.23 -0.15 -13.09
CA LYS A 122 15.65 0.08 -11.70
C LYS A 122 15.00 1.30 -11.06
N ASP A 123 14.33 2.13 -11.84
CA ASP A 123 13.67 3.33 -11.35
C ASP A 123 12.33 2.96 -10.72
N PHE A 124 11.84 3.77 -9.79
CA PHE A 124 10.50 3.59 -9.20
C PHE A 124 9.45 4.47 -9.88
N GLU A 125 9.77 5.74 -10.12
CA GLU A 125 8.82 6.71 -10.63
C GLU A 125 8.57 6.53 -12.13
N GLY A 126 7.31 6.49 -12.53
CA GLY A 126 6.84 6.29 -13.89
C GLY A 126 6.04 4.98 -14.08
N TYR A 127 5.76 4.66 -15.34
CA TYR A 127 4.93 3.54 -15.77
C TYR A 127 5.75 2.28 -16.01
N GLY A 128 5.41 1.20 -15.31
CA GLY A 128 5.99 -0.12 -15.49
C GLY A 128 5.71 -1.06 -14.32
N ALA A 129 6.42 -2.18 -14.32
CA ALA A 129 6.42 -3.11 -13.20
C ALA A 129 7.48 -2.71 -12.16
N ASP A 130 7.45 -3.32 -10.98
CA ASP A 130 8.48 -3.11 -9.97
C ASP A 130 9.87 -3.51 -10.49
N PRO A 131 10.95 -2.93 -9.91
CA PRO A 131 12.30 -3.43 -10.13
C PRO A 131 12.41 -4.95 -9.96
N PRO A 132 13.26 -5.62 -10.78
CA PRO A 132 13.38 -7.07 -10.77
C PRO A 132 13.76 -7.60 -9.40
N PRO A 133 13.06 -8.64 -8.90
CA PRO A 133 13.43 -9.27 -7.66
C PRO A 133 14.64 -10.17 -7.81
N GLN A 134 15.17 -10.60 -6.66
CA GLN A 134 16.24 -11.58 -6.64
C GLN A 134 15.80 -12.86 -7.39
N GLU A 135 16.76 -13.50 -8.06
CA GLU A 135 16.50 -14.70 -8.84
C GLU A 135 15.72 -15.75 -8.04
N GLY A 136 14.65 -16.29 -8.65
CA GLY A 136 13.74 -17.26 -8.04
C GLY A 136 12.53 -16.64 -7.33
N GLN A 137 12.44 -15.32 -7.19
CA GLN A 137 11.23 -14.66 -6.68
C GLN A 137 10.21 -14.42 -7.79
N PRO A 138 8.90 -14.61 -7.52
CA PRO A 138 7.88 -14.38 -8.52
C PRO A 138 7.66 -12.89 -8.82
N LEU A 139 7.28 -12.63 -10.06
CA LEU A 139 6.78 -11.36 -10.58
C LEU A 139 5.29 -11.21 -10.29
N ASP A 140 4.86 -9.96 -10.12
CA ASP A 140 3.46 -9.63 -9.89
C ASP A 140 2.68 -9.48 -11.20
N TRP A 141 1.47 -10.05 -11.27
CA TRP A 141 0.57 -9.94 -12.42
C TRP A 141 -0.16 -8.58 -12.46
N SER A 142 0.61 -7.49 -12.60
CA SER A 142 0.08 -6.13 -12.62
C SER A 142 0.99 -5.16 -13.38
N ASP A 143 0.38 -4.10 -13.91
CA ASP A 143 1.08 -2.92 -14.40
C ASP A 143 0.84 -1.75 -13.44
N ARG A 144 1.82 -0.85 -13.31
CA ARG A 144 1.75 0.23 -12.31
C ARG A 144 2.21 1.56 -12.89
N LEU A 145 1.65 2.64 -12.37
CA LEU A 145 2.17 3.99 -12.50
C LEU A 145 2.48 4.48 -11.08
N TYR A 146 3.73 4.80 -10.81
CA TYR A 146 4.18 5.29 -9.51
C TYR A 146 4.63 6.75 -9.64
N LEU A 147 4.09 7.64 -8.82
CA LEU A 147 4.35 9.08 -8.89
C LEU A 147 4.68 9.65 -7.51
N ASN A 148 5.69 10.50 -7.44
CA ASN A 148 5.92 11.31 -6.24
C ASN A 148 4.97 12.51 -6.26
N VAL A 149 4.16 12.65 -5.21
CA VAL A 149 3.09 13.66 -5.15
C VAL A 149 3.28 14.70 -4.05
N HIS A 150 4.09 14.40 -3.02
CA HIS A 150 4.48 15.35 -1.98
C HIS A 150 5.89 15.05 -1.46
N PRO A 151 6.72 16.07 -1.16
CA PRO A 151 6.49 17.51 -1.33
C PRO A 151 6.47 17.96 -2.81
N GLN A 152 5.99 19.18 -3.08
CA GLN A 152 5.72 19.66 -4.45
C GLN A 152 6.97 19.70 -5.34
N ASP A 153 8.12 20.01 -4.76
CA ASP A 153 9.41 20.10 -5.45
C ASP A 153 10.01 18.73 -5.79
N MET A 154 9.49 17.64 -5.24
CA MET A 154 9.84 16.27 -5.62
C MET A 154 8.98 15.72 -6.77
N ARG A 155 7.97 16.47 -7.23
CA ARG A 155 7.09 16.03 -8.32
C ARG A 155 7.84 16.07 -9.64
N ASN A 156 7.94 14.93 -10.32
CA ASN A 156 8.44 14.90 -11.69
C ASN A 156 7.30 14.86 -12.71
N TYR A 157 6.87 16.04 -13.18
CA TYR A 157 5.78 16.17 -14.14
C TYR A 157 6.04 15.54 -15.52
N SER A 158 7.25 15.04 -15.81
CA SER A 158 7.47 14.24 -17.02
C SER A 158 6.76 12.89 -16.95
N PHE A 159 6.60 12.32 -15.74
CA PHE A 159 5.91 11.05 -15.53
C PHE A 159 4.41 11.20 -15.30
N TRP A 160 3.93 12.41 -15.02
CA TRP A 160 2.52 12.66 -14.75
C TRP A 160 1.71 12.63 -16.05
N PRO A 161 0.70 11.75 -16.20
CA PRO A 161 -0.17 11.72 -17.36
C PRO A 161 -0.78 13.08 -17.69
N LYS A 162 -0.81 13.40 -18.99
CA LYS A 162 -1.57 14.54 -19.53
C LYS A 162 -2.96 14.13 -20.00
N ASN A 163 -3.18 12.83 -20.19
CA ASN A 163 -4.44 12.23 -20.60
C ASN A 163 -4.81 11.16 -19.56
N PRO A 164 -6.05 11.17 -19.03
CA PRO A 164 -7.09 12.18 -19.28
C PRO A 164 -6.68 13.58 -18.79
N GLU A 165 -7.23 14.63 -19.40
CA GLU A 165 -6.82 16.04 -19.14
C GLU A 165 -6.91 16.43 -17.66
N SER A 166 -7.89 15.86 -16.94
CA SER A 166 -8.13 16.11 -15.52
C SER A 166 -7.23 15.31 -14.57
N PHE A 167 -6.37 14.41 -15.08
CA PHE A 167 -5.57 13.50 -14.23
C PHE A 167 -4.74 14.25 -13.19
N ARG A 168 -4.01 15.30 -13.61
CA ARG A 168 -3.08 16.02 -12.74
C ARG A 168 -3.81 16.81 -11.66
N GLU A 169 -4.83 17.56 -12.04
CA GLU A 169 -5.67 18.34 -11.12
C GLU A 169 -6.32 17.43 -10.05
N VAL A 170 -6.88 16.31 -10.49
CA VAL A 170 -7.52 15.32 -9.59
C VAL A 170 -6.49 14.72 -8.64
N LEU A 171 -5.30 14.38 -9.11
CA LEU A 171 -4.23 13.83 -8.27
C LEU A 171 -3.72 14.85 -7.25
N GLU A 172 -3.59 16.12 -7.63
CA GLU A 172 -3.19 17.20 -6.72
C GLU A 172 -4.23 17.40 -5.61
N GLU A 173 -5.52 17.49 -5.96
CA GLU A 173 -6.60 17.59 -4.98
C GLU A 173 -6.66 16.36 -4.06
N TYR A 174 -6.49 15.16 -4.62
CA TYR A 174 -6.48 13.92 -3.85
C TYR A 174 -5.31 13.88 -2.87
N THR A 175 -4.13 14.34 -3.30
CA THR A 175 -2.93 14.39 -2.45
C THR A 175 -3.15 15.26 -1.21
N GLU A 176 -3.71 16.46 -1.36
CA GLU A 176 -3.99 17.36 -0.23
C GLU A 176 -5.02 16.75 0.73
N LYS A 177 -6.08 16.13 0.20
CA LYS A 177 -7.09 15.45 1.01
C LYS A 177 -6.51 14.26 1.79
N ILE A 178 -5.64 13.47 1.17
CA ILE A 178 -4.96 12.34 1.83
C ILE A 178 -4.03 12.83 2.94
N LYS A 179 -3.31 13.94 2.74
CA LYS A 179 -2.50 14.56 3.78
C LYS A 179 -3.33 14.95 5.01
N THR A 180 -4.51 15.54 4.81
CA THR A 180 -5.43 15.85 5.92
C THR A 180 -5.89 14.58 6.64
N VAL A 181 -6.22 13.52 5.90
CA VAL A 181 -6.62 12.22 6.47
C VAL A 181 -5.50 11.61 7.31
N THR A 182 -4.27 11.57 6.83
CA THR A 182 -3.14 10.97 7.56
C THR A 182 -2.76 11.78 8.80
N GLU A 183 -2.84 13.12 8.74
CA GLU A 183 -2.61 13.98 9.90
C GLU A 183 -3.69 13.78 10.97
N LEU A 184 -4.98 13.79 10.58
CA LEU A 184 -6.09 13.55 11.50
C LEU A 184 -6.00 12.17 12.16
N THR A 185 -5.70 11.15 11.36
CA THR A 185 -5.53 9.78 11.84
C THR A 185 -4.35 9.67 12.81
N SER A 186 -3.23 10.33 12.52
CA SER A 186 -2.06 10.36 13.42
C SER A 186 -2.40 10.94 14.80
N LYS A 187 -3.17 12.04 14.83
CA LYS A 187 -3.61 12.67 16.09
C LYS A 187 -4.55 11.76 16.86
N ALA A 188 -5.54 11.16 16.19
CA ALA A 188 -6.45 10.21 16.81
C ALA A 188 -5.72 8.98 17.39
N MET A 189 -4.74 8.44 16.67
CA MET A 189 -3.90 7.35 17.13
C MET A 189 -3.11 7.72 18.39
N ALA A 190 -2.44 8.87 18.41
CA ALA A 190 -1.73 9.36 19.60
C ALA A 190 -2.68 9.50 20.81
N ARG A 191 -3.86 10.11 20.61
CA ARG A 191 -4.88 10.25 21.66
C ARG A 191 -5.36 8.91 22.20
N SER A 192 -5.60 7.92 21.35
CA SER A 192 -6.01 6.56 21.76
C SER A 192 -4.97 5.85 22.64
N LEU A 193 -3.71 6.28 22.56
CA LEU A 193 -2.60 5.80 23.37
C LEU A 193 -2.31 6.71 24.58
N ASN A 194 -3.14 7.71 24.83
CA ASN A 194 -2.93 8.76 25.84
C ASN A 194 -1.60 9.52 25.67
N LEU A 195 -1.19 9.73 24.42
CA LEU A 195 0.00 10.48 24.05
C LEU A 195 -0.36 11.91 23.62
N GLU A 196 0.67 12.76 23.56
CA GLU A 196 0.56 14.09 22.96
C GLU A 196 0.21 13.97 21.46
N GLU A 197 -0.81 14.72 21.01
CA GLU A 197 -1.46 14.47 19.71
C GLU A 197 -0.51 14.50 18.50
N SER A 198 0.54 15.34 18.54
CA SER A 198 1.47 15.47 17.44
C SER A 198 2.65 14.49 17.49
N CYS A 199 2.81 13.68 18.54
CA CYS A 199 4.06 12.93 18.75
C CYS A 199 4.38 11.94 17.62
N LEU A 200 3.39 11.17 17.16
CA LEU A 200 3.55 10.23 16.05
C LEU A 200 3.77 10.98 14.73
N HIS A 201 3.00 12.04 14.48
CA HIS A 201 3.12 12.86 13.27
C HIS A 201 4.50 13.54 13.17
N ARG A 202 5.05 14.04 14.28
CA ARG A 202 6.37 14.68 14.33
C ARG A 202 7.50 13.76 13.87
N GLN A 203 7.37 12.44 14.04
CA GLN A 203 8.38 11.49 13.54
C GLN A 203 8.41 11.39 12.01
N PHE A 204 7.40 11.90 11.28
CA PHE A 204 7.43 11.95 9.82
C PHE A 204 8.24 13.13 9.27
N GLY A 205 8.65 14.08 10.11
CA GLY A 205 9.36 15.28 9.69
C GLY A 205 8.47 16.33 9.02
N GLU A 206 9.06 17.49 8.71
CA GLU A 206 8.33 18.59 8.07
C GLU A 206 8.18 18.37 6.56
N ARG A 207 9.06 17.53 5.98
CA ARG A 207 9.06 17.20 4.54
C ARG A 207 8.77 15.72 4.30
N SER A 208 7.86 15.16 5.09
CA SER A 208 7.29 13.83 4.88
C SER A 208 6.86 13.62 3.42
N GLN A 209 6.89 12.40 2.93
CA GLN A 209 6.66 12.10 1.52
C GLN A 209 5.33 11.39 1.29
N LEU A 210 4.68 11.74 0.19
CA LEU A 210 3.57 10.98 -0.36
C LEU A 210 3.93 10.52 -1.77
N SER A 211 3.77 9.23 -2.01
CA SER A 211 3.88 8.64 -3.35
C SER A 211 2.59 7.90 -3.69
N ALA A 212 2.04 8.17 -4.87
CA ALA A 212 0.83 7.53 -5.37
C ALA A 212 1.20 6.40 -6.34
N ARG A 213 0.70 5.20 -6.07
CA ARG A 213 0.83 4.01 -6.92
C ARG A 213 -0.54 3.61 -7.45
N PHE A 214 -0.72 3.82 -8.73
CA PHE A 214 -1.86 3.37 -9.50
C PHE A 214 -1.56 1.96 -10.00
N ASN A 215 -2.37 0.98 -9.61
CA ASN A 215 -2.18 -0.41 -9.96
C ASN A 215 -3.30 -0.85 -10.90
N TYR A 216 -2.94 -1.51 -12.00
CA TYR A 216 -3.84 -2.16 -12.94
C TYR A 216 -3.57 -3.65 -12.94
N TYR A 217 -4.57 -4.43 -12.53
CA TYR A 217 -4.51 -5.89 -12.51
C TYR A 217 -5.31 -6.40 -13.71
N SER A 218 -4.60 -6.92 -14.70
CA SER A 218 -5.23 -7.50 -15.88
C SER A 218 -5.88 -8.85 -15.54
N PRO A 219 -6.98 -9.23 -16.21
CA PRO A 219 -7.52 -10.58 -16.09
C PRO A 219 -6.48 -11.64 -16.44
N CYS A 220 -6.55 -12.78 -15.79
CA CYS A 220 -5.66 -13.91 -16.04
C CYS A 220 -6.48 -15.17 -16.34
N GLN A 221 -6.11 -15.93 -17.37
CA GLN A 221 -6.77 -17.20 -17.70
C GLN A 221 -6.51 -18.29 -16.64
N ARG A 222 -5.40 -18.16 -15.89
CA ARG A 222 -4.98 -19.05 -14.82
C ARG A 222 -4.75 -18.25 -13.52
N PRO A 223 -5.81 -17.66 -12.93
CA PRO A 223 -5.69 -16.84 -11.72
C PRO A 223 -5.27 -17.68 -10.51
N ASP A 224 -5.40 -19.01 -10.59
CA ASP A 224 -4.93 -19.99 -9.62
C ASP A 224 -3.39 -20.02 -9.51
N LEU A 225 -2.66 -19.68 -10.58
CA LEU A 225 -1.19 -19.79 -10.63
C LEU A 225 -0.46 -18.51 -10.20
N VAL A 226 -1.14 -17.37 -10.20
CA VAL A 226 -0.51 -16.05 -10.09
C VAL A 226 -1.14 -15.19 -9.01
N LEU A 227 -0.41 -14.15 -8.63
CA LEU A 227 -0.89 -13.07 -7.77
C LEU A 227 -0.80 -11.75 -8.51
N GLY A 228 -1.80 -10.89 -8.31
CA GLY A 228 -1.73 -9.51 -8.73
C GLY A 228 -0.65 -8.74 -7.95
N LEU A 229 -0.48 -9.07 -6.67
CA LEU A 229 0.61 -8.59 -5.82
C LEU A 229 0.92 -9.63 -4.75
N LYS A 230 2.19 -10.04 -4.66
CA LYS A 230 2.67 -11.05 -3.70
C LYS A 230 2.46 -10.64 -2.22
N PRO A 231 2.44 -11.60 -1.28
CA PRO A 231 2.31 -11.31 0.15
C PRO A 231 3.42 -10.41 0.69
N HIS A 232 3.04 -9.32 1.36
CA HIS A 232 3.98 -8.38 1.98
C HIS A 232 3.30 -7.54 3.07
N SER A 233 4.12 -6.93 3.95
CA SER A 233 3.73 -5.76 4.72
C SER A 233 4.28 -4.49 4.06
N ASP A 234 3.64 -3.35 4.31
CA ASP A 234 4.05 -2.09 3.72
C ASP A 234 5.24 -1.47 4.46
N GLY A 235 6.25 -0.99 3.72
CA GLY A 235 7.38 -0.26 4.30
C GLY A 235 7.07 1.18 4.71
N SER A 236 5.82 1.62 4.55
CA SER A 236 5.36 2.97 4.84
C SER A 236 5.04 3.18 6.33
N GLY A 237 4.64 4.39 6.70
CA GLY A 237 3.91 4.61 7.96
C GLY A 237 2.42 4.35 7.78
N TYR A 238 1.86 4.86 6.68
CA TYR A 238 0.47 4.63 6.29
C TYR A 238 0.40 4.27 4.81
N THR A 239 -0.58 3.46 4.46
CA THR A 239 -1.03 3.28 3.09
C THR A 239 -2.52 3.55 3.03
N VAL A 240 -2.93 4.49 2.20
CA VAL A 240 -4.35 4.81 1.96
C VAL A 240 -4.74 4.30 0.58
N ILE A 241 -5.77 3.46 0.51
CA ILE A 241 -6.17 2.75 -0.70
C ILE A 241 -7.62 3.05 -1.05
N ILE A 242 -7.85 3.35 -2.33
CA ILE A 242 -9.16 3.22 -2.98
C ILE A 242 -9.07 2.16 -4.08
N GLN A 243 -10.16 1.42 -4.28
CA GLN A 243 -10.24 0.31 -5.22
C GLN A 243 -11.61 0.27 -5.89
N ASP A 244 -11.64 -0.10 -7.17
CA ASP A 244 -12.89 -0.23 -7.91
C ASP A 244 -13.53 -1.63 -7.75
N GLU A 245 -12.76 -2.67 -7.50
CA GLU A 245 -13.26 -4.03 -7.24
C GLU A 245 -12.52 -4.70 -6.08
N ALA A 246 -13.12 -5.75 -5.50
CA ALA A 246 -12.48 -6.57 -4.47
C ALA A 246 -11.28 -7.36 -5.05
N GLY A 247 -10.38 -7.81 -4.18
CA GLY A 247 -9.22 -8.62 -4.58
C GLY A 247 -8.04 -8.51 -3.62
N LEU A 248 -7.98 -7.43 -2.83
CA LEU A 248 -7.05 -7.32 -1.71
C LEU A 248 -7.44 -8.32 -0.61
N GLN A 249 -6.47 -9.08 -0.12
CA GLN A 249 -6.60 -9.96 1.03
C GLN A 249 -5.60 -9.60 2.12
N VAL A 250 -6.03 -9.68 3.37
CA VAL A 250 -5.17 -9.52 4.56
C VAL A 250 -5.01 -10.86 5.26
N LEU A 251 -3.79 -11.15 5.74
CA LEU A 251 -3.50 -12.31 6.56
C LEU A 251 -3.77 -11.99 8.04
N LYS A 252 -4.63 -12.78 8.67
CA LYS A 252 -4.91 -12.69 10.11
C LYS A 252 -5.08 -14.08 10.70
N ASN A 253 -4.36 -14.40 11.77
CA ASN A 253 -4.39 -15.71 12.41
C ASN A 253 -4.21 -16.85 11.40
N ASP A 254 -3.19 -16.73 10.54
CA ASP A 254 -2.84 -17.67 9.47
C ASP A 254 -3.94 -17.91 8.42
N LYS A 255 -4.95 -17.05 8.37
CA LYS A 255 -6.04 -17.10 7.38
C LYS A 255 -6.10 -15.83 6.55
N TRP A 256 -6.33 -16.00 5.25
CA TRP A 256 -6.54 -14.90 4.32
C TRP A 256 -7.99 -14.43 4.35
N PHE A 257 -8.19 -13.13 4.52
CA PHE A 257 -9.51 -12.52 4.48
C PHE A 257 -9.59 -11.48 3.37
N THR A 258 -10.65 -11.56 2.57
CA THR A 258 -10.89 -10.60 1.49
C THR A 258 -11.43 -9.30 2.08
N VAL A 259 -10.82 -8.18 1.68
CA VAL A 259 -11.27 -6.84 2.03
C VAL A 259 -12.44 -6.46 1.11
N PRO A 260 -13.66 -6.23 1.64
CA PRO A 260 -14.79 -5.89 0.80
C PRO A 260 -14.65 -4.48 0.21
N LYS A 261 -15.14 -4.30 -1.02
CA LYS A 261 -15.30 -2.98 -1.63
C LYS A 261 -16.34 -2.19 -0.84
N ASN A 262 -16.02 -0.95 -0.49
CA ASN A 262 -16.96 0.00 0.10
C ASN A 262 -16.85 1.34 -0.63
N PRO A 263 -17.89 1.78 -1.37
CA PRO A 263 -17.85 3.01 -2.16
C PRO A 263 -17.85 4.30 -1.31
N HIS A 264 -18.10 4.20 -0.01
CA HIS A 264 -18.14 5.32 0.91
C HIS A 264 -16.92 5.39 1.82
N ALA A 265 -15.97 4.48 1.66
CA ALA A 265 -14.80 4.40 2.51
C ALA A 265 -13.50 4.39 1.71
N ILE A 266 -12.45 4.88 2.37
CA ILE A 266 -11.06 4.65 1.97
C ILE A 266 -10.47 3.61 2.93
N LEU A 267 -9.62 2.72 2.44
CA LEU A 267 -8.94 1.77 3.29
C LEU A 267 -7.65 2.39 3.83
N VAL A 268 -7.41 2.31 5.13
CA VAL A 268 -6.17 2.76 5.76
C VAL A 268 -5.47 1.53 6.34
N ILE A 269 -4.23 1.29 5.91
CA ILE A 269 -3.37 0.21 6.36
C ILE A 269 -2.15 0.83 7.06
N MET A 270 -1.76 0.29 8.21
CA MET A 270 -0.50 0.67 8.86
C MET A 270 0.65 -0.04 8.19
N GLY A 271 1.74 0.69 7.95
CA GLY A 271 3.00 0.09 7.54
C GLY A 271 3.94 -0.15 8.72
N ASP A 272 5.06 -0.79 8.41
CA ASP A 272 6.10 -1.21 9.34
C ASP A 272 6.64 -0.03 10.16
N GLN A 273 6.76 1.15 9.57
CA GLN A 273 7.29 2.33 10.27
C GLN A 273 6.37 2.78 11.40
N MET A 274 5.06 2.65 11.22
CA MET A 274 4.10 2.97 12.28
C MET A 274 4.06 1.89 13.38
N GLU A 275 4.25 0.61 13.01
CA GLU A 275 4.43 -0.44 13.99
C GLU A 275 5.68 -0.21 14.85
N ILE A 276 6.78 0.25 14.25
CA ILE A 276 8.00 0.65 14.97
C ILE A 276 7.72 1.83 15.90
N MET A 277 7.09 2.91 15.41
CA MET A 277 6.78 4.11 16.20
C MET A 277 5.87 3.81 17.39
N SER A 278 4.92 2.90 17.22
CA SER A 278 3.98 2.47 18.27
C SER A 278 4.53 1.34 19.15
N ASN A 279 5.81 0.98 19.02
CA ASN A 279 6.45 -0.12 19.74
C ASN A 279 5.69 -1.47 19.63
N GLY A 280 5.05 -1.72 18.49
CA GLY A 280 4.30 -2.95 18.25
C GLY A 280 2.84 -2.92 18.70
N ILE A 281 2.33 -1.80 19.22
CA ILE A 281 0.92 -1.69 19.63
C ILE A 281 0.01 -1.72 18.40
N PHE A 282 0.33 -0.95 17.36
CA PHE A 282 -0.37 -1.02 16.08
C PHE A 282 0.37 -1.97 15.15
N LYS A 283 -0.38 -2.80 14.42
CA LYS A 283 0.20 -3.87 13.60
C LYS A 283 0.33 -3.42 12.16
N SER A 284 1.44 -3.79 11.52
CA SER A 284 1.64 -3.77 10.07
C SER A 284 1.23 -5.13 9.52
N PRO A 285 0.05 -5.24 8.88
CA PRO A 285 -0.49 -6.52 8.46
C PRO A 285 0.13 -6.98 7.14
N VAL A 286 0.31 -8.29 7.01
CA VAL A 286 0.67 -8.91 5.74
C VAL A 286 -0.58 -8.96 4.85
N HIS A 287 -0.45 -8.54 3.61
CA HIS A 287 -1.53 -8.53 2.63
C HIS A 287 -1.05 -8.94 1.24
N ARG A 288 -1.97 -9.41 0.38
CA ARG A 288 -1.74 -9.83 -1.01
C ARG A 288 -2.89 -9.35 -1.91
N VAL A 289 -2.71 -9.36 -3.22
CA VAL A 289 -3.80 -9.08 -4.17
C VAL A 289 -3.99 -10.27 -5.09
N LEU A 290 -5.19 -10.85 -5.08
CA LEU A 290 -5.57 -11.94 -5.97
C LEU A 290 -5.73 -11.46 -7.41
N SER A 291 -5.42 -12.35 -8.35
CA SER A 291 -5.78 -12.18 -9.76
C SER A 291 -7.21 -12.70 -10.00
N SER A 292 -7.86 -12.20 -11.06
CA SER A 292 -9.21 -12.61 -11.47
C SER A 292 -9.19 -13.07 -12.92
N SER A 293 -10.04 -14.03 -13.28
CA SER A 293 -10.30 -14.40 -14.68
C SER A 293 -11.43 -13.60 -15.33
N GLU A 294 -12.23 -12.90 -14.53
CA GLU A 294 -13.49 -12.29 -15.00
C GLU A 294 -13.38 -10.80 -15.31
N SER A 295 -12.61 -10.07 -14.51
CA SER A 295 -12.58 -8.60 -14.58
C SER A 295 -11.18 -8.05 -14.32
N ASP A 296 -10.89 -6.91 -14.95
CA ASP A 296 -9.76 -6.09 -14.54
C ASP A 296 -10.06 -5.40 -13.20
N ARG A 297 -9.00 -4.93 -12.54
CA ARG A 297 -9.13 -4.19 -11.28
C ARG A 297 -8.15 -3.02 -11.26
N ILE A 298 -8.60 -1.90 -10.71
CA ILE A 298 -7.77 -0.73 -10.43
C ILE A 298 -7.77 -0.44 -8.94
N SER A 299 -6.59 -0.08 -8.44
CA SER A 299 -6.49 0.55 -7.13
C SER A 299 -5.50 1.71 -7.18
N VAL A 300 -5.75 2.71 -6.34
CA VAL A 300 -4.81 3.81 -6.09
C VAL A 300 -4.39 3.71 -4.64
N ALA A 301 -3.12 3.41 -4.41
CA ALA A 301 -2.51 3.36 -3.09
C ALA A 301 -1.61 4.58 -2.91
N VAL A 302 -1.77 5.32 -1.82
CA VAL A 302 -0.91 6.44 -1.45
C VAL A 302 -0.12 6.06 -0.20
N PHE A 303 1.20 6.01 -0.34
CA PHE A 303 2.12 5.70 0.74
C PHE A 303 2.56 6.99 1.42
N TYR A 304 2.40 7.05 2.74
CA TYR A 304 2.90 8.15 3.56
C TYR A 304 4.13 7.69 4.34
N THR A 305 5.28 8.30 4.05
CA THR A 305 6.58 7.95 4.63
C THR A 305 7.24 9.16 5.29
N PRO A 306 8.09 8.94 6.30
CA PRO A 306 8.91 9.99 6.88
C PRO A 306 9.81 10.68 5.85
N GLU A 307 10.22 11.90 6.17
CA GLU A 307 11.23 12.64 5.44
C GLU A 307 12.54 11.83 5.31
N ILE A 308 13.18 11.92 4.14
CA ILE A 308 14.48 11.28 3.91
C ILE A 308 15.48 11.79 4.93
N GLY A 309 16.22 10.88 5.53
CA GLY A 309 17.23 11.18 6.53
C GLY A 309 16.69 11.19 7.96
N THR A 310 15.37 11.06 8.17
CA THR A 310 14.75 11.04 9.49
C THR A 310 14.93 9.68 10.17
N GLU A 311 15.32 9.72 11.44
CA GLU A 311 15.35 8.54 12.30
C GLU A 311 14.03 8.42 13.07
N ILE A 312 13.38 7.27 12.93
CA ILE A 312 12.13 6.94 13.61
C ILE A 312 12.39 5.88 14.69
N GLY A 313 11.45 5.74 15.63
CA GLY A 313 11.49 4.65 16.60
C GLY A 313 10.35 4.71 17.60
N PRO A 314 10.33 3.76 18.56
CA PRO A 314 9.32 3.75 19.62
C PRO A 314 9.17 5.12 20.27
N GLU A 315 7.93 5.62 20.28
CA GLU A 315 7.59 6.92 20.85
C GLU A 315 7.91 6.93 22.35
N LYS A 316 8.53 8.01 22.83
CA LYS A 316 9.06 8.06 24.21
C LYS A 316 7.95 8.00 25.25
N GLY A 317 6.79 8.59 24.95
CA GLY A 317 5.64 8.61 25.84
C GLY A 317 4.99 7.23 26.06
N LEU A 318 5.40 6.20 25.32
CA LEU A 318 4.94 4.82 25.53
C LEU A 318 5.64 4.12 26.70
N PHE A 319 6.68 4.74 27.27
CA PHE A 319 7.49 4.14 28.34
C PHE A 319 7.30 4.93 29.64
N PHE A 320 6.56 4.36 30.60
CA PHE A 320 6.34 4.94 31.92
C PHE A 320 7.39 4.51 32.94
N ASN A 321 8.06 3.37 32.74
CA ASN A 321 9.16 2.87 33.55
C ASN A 321 10.19 2.08 32.72
N ASP A 322 11.36 1.78 33.30
CA ASP A 322 12.43 1.02 32.63
C ASP A 322 12.09 -0.48 32.42
N GLU A 323 10.95 -0.97 32.93
CA GLU A 323 10.49 -2.35 32.76
C GLU A 323 9.74 -2.56 31.43
N GLU A 324 9.22 -1.50 30.82
CA GLU A 324 8.55 -1.58 29.52
C GLU A 324 9.56 -1.83 28.40
N ARG A 325 9.58 -3.09 27.93
CA ARG A 325 10.53 -3.55 26.95
C ARG A 325 10.33 -2.87 25.59
N ARG A 326 11.39 -2.24 25.10
CA ARG A 326 11.50 -1.85 23.69
C ARG A 326 11.52 -3.10 22.82
N VAL A 327 10.53 -3.21 21.93
CA VAL A 327 10.45 -4.29 20.95
C VAL A 327 11.29 -3.95 19.72
N TYR A 328 11.32 -2.66 19.36
CA TYR A 328 12.01 -2.17 18.17
C TYR A 328 13.13 -1.18 18.52
N LYS A 329 14.20 -1.19 17.73
CA LYS A 329 15.26 -0.18 17.76
C LYS A 329 14.87 1.01 16.88
N ARG A 330 15.60 2.12 17.04
CA ARG A 330 15.52 3.25 16.12
C ARG A 330 16.12 2.87 14.77
N VAL A 331 15.49 3.34 13.70
CA VAL A 331 15.89 3.07 12.32
C VAL A 331 15.82 4.35 11.51
N LYS A 332 16.70 4.47 10.54
CA LYS A 332 16.79 5.60 9.62
C LYS A 332 16.61 5.07 8.20
N ASP A 333 15.88 5.83 7.37
CA ASP A 333 15.64 5.49 5.96
C ASP A 333 15.07 4.08 5.77
N TYR A 334 14.10 3.71 6.62
CA TYR A 334 13.56 2.35 6.70
C TYR A 334 12.92 1.88 5.38
N ALA A 335 12.33 2.79 4.59
CA ALA A 335 11.71 2.44 3.32
C ALA A 335 12.70 1.77 2.35
N ASP A 336 13.96 2.24 2.31
CA ASP A 336 15.01 1.67 1.47
C ASP A 336 15.41 0.26 1.96
N LEU A 337 15.58 0.12 3.28
CA LEU A 337 15.89 -1.17 3.91
C LEU A 337 14.77 -2.20 3.72
N HIS A 338 13.51 -1.76 3.82
CA HIS A 338 12.33 -2.57 3.56
C HIS A 338 12.34 -3.10 2.13
N TRP A 339 12.62 -2.21 1.16
CA TRP A 339 12.64 -2.58 -0.25
C TRP A 339 13.68 -3.67 -0.56
N GLU A 340 14.90 -3.55 -0.03
CA GLU A 340 15.93 -4.59 -0.18
C GLU A 340 15.49 -5.95 0.37
N ASN A 341 14.72 -5.96 1.47
CA ASN A 341 14.17 -7.19 2.04
C ASN A 341 13.02 -7.76 1.20
N PHE A 342 12.10 -6.90 0.74
CA PHE A 342 11.01 -7.29 -0.16
C PHE A 342 11.54 -7.93 -1.45
N GLN A 343 12.65 -7.42 -1.99
CA GLN A 343 13.28 -7.94 -3.20
C GLN A 343 14.07 -9.23 -2.99
N SER A 344 14.62 -9.45 -1.79
CA SER A 344 15.38 -10.66 -1.46
C SER A 344 14.52 -11.83 -0.97
N GLY A 345 13.21 -11.64 -0.80
CA GLY A 345 12.30 -12.69 -0.35
C GLY A 345 12.56 -13.15 1.09
N LYS A 346 13.25 -12.34 1.91
CA LYS A 346 13.61 -12.66 3.31
C LYS A 346 12.42 -12.56 4.29
N GLY A 347 11.26 -13.09 3.89
CA GLY A 347 10.03 -13.08 4.67
C GLY A 347 9.07 -11.93 4.32
N MET A 348 7.80 -12.10 4.70
CA MET A 348 6.71 -11.16 4.37
C MET A 348 6.74 -9.87 5.20
N ARG A 349 7.52 -9.83 6.29
CA ARG A 349 7.62 -8.69 7.22
C ARG A 349 9.08 -8.30 7.44
N ALA A 350 9.55 -7.31 6.70
CA ALA A 350 10.94 -6.85 6.78
C ALA A 350 11.31 -6.34 8.19
N LEU A 351 10.34 -5.79 8.93
CA LEU A 351 10.56 -5.21 10.26
C LEU A 351 11.15 -6.19 11.28
N LEU A 352 10.79 -7.48 11.16
CA LEU A 352 11.27 -8.53 12.05
C LEU A 352 12.77 -8.76 11.90
N HIS A 353 13.32 -8.47 10.72
CA HIS A 353 14.74 -8.63 10.42
C HIS A 353 15.52 -7.33 10.61
N ILE A 354 14.91 -6.19 10.32
CA ILE A 354 15.59 -4.89 10.31
C ILE A 354 15.57 -4.24 11.69
N ALA A 355 14.42 -4.22 12.37
CA ALA A 355 14.14 -3.30 13.48
C ALA A 355 13.92 -4.00 14.84
N HIS A 356 13.68 -5.30 14.88
CA HIS A 356 13.49 -6.02 16.14
C HIS A 356 14.76 -6.00 17.01
N VAL A 357 14.59 -5.84 18.33
CA VAL A 357 15.66 -5.84 19.36
C VAL A 357 15.93 -7.24 19.90
#